data_AF-A0A422Q9C8-F1
#
_entry.id   AF-A0A422Q9C8-F1
#
_cell.length_a   1.000
_cell.length_b   1.000
_cell.length_c   1.000
_cell.angle_alpha   90.00
_cell.angle_beta   90.00
_cell.angle_gamma   90.00
#
_symmetry.space_group_name_H-M   'P 1'
#
loop_
_entity.id
_entity.type
_entity.pdbx_description
1 polymer ?
#
loop_
_entity_poly.entity_id
_entity_poly.type
_entity_poly.pdbx_seq_one_letter_code
_entity_poly.pdbx_strand_id
1 'polypeptide(L)'
;MIRRHHPRAKWSRGKRWAMGALLAWLLLLLCGEYSLLHAPAPRPPVGVPAGAFPPQTSPATPPPAVRLPREFEEAVRTFETNLGVVQGLAGNPDQPTADFTDIVESTGPGVPLPYDATHAAASEAWEACDQRNADFTPQRDALCQSYLSNLSNMRYIKAMSSRLLEGRTIKFRVRYAHNEIEAIVKVSQRKFYFEATSEFLAFSVDRALNFSRIPTSVFLPLPLSYMKAATAYSPLFSQWIERFVFQYNYTTRNFAPCASPGVSLAEGSLCAYVTIQLWMHDVHSALSTFLALPYEYDLAFAAKYYTIGHPLWPPKSSRLRAIGDVLDRFVFDFLIGNTDRGMNDHNNFVYGGCSLKTTCQPPPAERRTLGLAKYAFLDHGSSFYSHREPKGNAFFGDMDRIPICRFRQSTYESLRSFREPAPSQPRLPLVMHLRRGLSSQIFRVTHLSVFERLQVRLEKVLKIVERCLEQYTPSEVFSLPAYWEVHIPEEGDGNETPGVVGDD
;
A
#
# COMPACT_ATOMS: atom_id res chain seq x y z
N MET A 1 10.62 41.00 -42.03
CA MET A 1 11.08 40.24 -40.84
C MET A 1 12.47 39.66 -41.13
N ILE A 2 13.52 40.22 -40.53
CA ILE A 2 14.92 39.80 -40.75
C ILE A 2 15.30 38.78 -39.67
N ARG A 3 15.59 37.53 -40.07
CA ARG A 3 16.14 36.49 -39.18
C ARG A 3 17.58 36.85 -38.81
N ARG A 4 17.83 37.17 -37.53
CA ARG A 4 19.19 37.26 -36.97
C ARG A 4 19.72 35.86 -36.65
N HIS A 5 20.83 35.49 -37.28
CA HIS A 5 21.61 34.30 -36.92
C HIS A 5 22.35 34.57 -35.59
N HIS A 6 22.11 33.75 -34.57
CA HIS A 6 22.94 33.74 -33.37
C HIS A 6 24.25 32.96 -33.62
N PRO A 7 25.42 33.52 -33.24
CA PRO A 7 26.68 32.84 -33.43
C PRO A 7 26.83 31.68 -32.43
N ARG A 8 27.13 30.48 -32.94
CA ARG A 8 27.51 29.33 -32.11
C ARG A 8 28.83 29.66 -31.39
N ALA A 9 28.77 29.78 -30.07
CA ALA A 9 29.94 29.98 -29.22
C ALA A 9 30.91 28.78 -29.39
N LYS A 10 32.04 29.02 -30.05
CA LYS A 10 33.13 28.03 -30.15
C LYS A 10 33.80 27.91 -28.79
N TRP A 11 33.66 26.75 -28.14
CA TRP A 11 34.35 26.46 -26.89
C TRP A 11 35.86 26.50 -27.09
N SER A 12 36.57 27.21 -26.21
CA SER A 12 38.03 27.26 -26.24
C SER A 12 38.62 25.86 -26.04
N ARG A 13 39.81 25.63 -26.61
CA ARG A 13 40.48 24.32 -26.57
C ARG A 13 40.66 23.84 -25.12
N GLY A 14 40.97 24.75 -24.19
CA GLY A 14 41.09 24.46 -22.76
C GLY A 14 39.80 23.97 -22.09
N LYS A 15 38.63 24.54 -22.43
CA LYS A 15 37.34 24.07 -21.88
C LYS A 15 36.98 22.66 -22.36
N ARG A 16 37.34 22.30 -23.59
CA ARG A 16 37.12 20.95 -24.11
C ARG A 16 38.02 19.92 -23.41
N TRP A 17 39.28 20.27 -23.15
CA TRP A 17 40.20 19.44 -22.38
C TRP A 17 39.73 19.26 -20.93
N ALA A 18 39.32 20.34 -20.26
CA ALA A 18 38.79 20.26 -18.89
C ALA A 18 37.54 19.37 -18.80
N MET A 19 36.61 19.50 -19.75
CA MET A 19 35.40 18.68 -19.80
C MET A 19 35.72 17.21 -20.14
N GLY A 20 36.70 16.96 -21.01
CA GLY A 20 37.19 15.61 -21.30
C GLY A 20 37.84 14.95 -20.09
N ALA A 21 38.65 15.70 -19.33
CA ALA A 21 39.26 15.21 -18.09
C ALA A 21 38.21 14.91 -17.00
N LEU A 22 37.19 15.76 -16.86
CA LEU A 22 36.07 15.53 -15.95
C LEU A 22 35.27 14.28 -16.32
N LEU A 23 34.99 14.07 -17.61
CA LEU A 23 34.30 12.87 -18.09
C LEU A 23 35.13 11.60 -17.85
N ALA A 24 36.44 11.65 -18.11
CA ALA A 24 37.33 10.53 -17.85
C ALA A 24 37.43 10.19 -16.36
N TRP A 25 37.48 11.20 -15.49
CA TRP A 25 37.47 11.03 -14.04
C TRP A 25 36.16 10.40 -13.55
N LEU A 26 35.01 10.86 -14.06
CA LEU A 26 33.71 10.29 -13.74
C LEU A 26 33.61 8.81 -14.16
N LEU A 27 34.14 8.47 -15.33
CA LEU A 27 34.21 7.09 -15.83
C LEU A 27 35.09 6.20 -14.94
N LEU A 28 36.24 6.71 -14.49
CA LEU A 28 37.12 5.98 -13.57
C LEU A 28 36.45 5.71 -12.22
N LEU A 29 35.72 6.67 -11.68
CA LEU A 29 34.96 6.49 -10.42
C LEU A 29 33.85 5.43 -10.59
N LEU A 30 33.11 5.48 -11.70
CA LEU A 30 32.07 4.50 -12.01
C LEU A 30 32.64 3.09 -12.21
N CYS A 31 33.80 2.96 -12.88
CA CYS A 31 34.49 1.67 -13.02
C CYS A 31 35.06 1.15 -11.68
N GLY A 32 35.49 2.05 -10.79
CA GLY A 32 35.93 1.71 -9.43
C GLY A 32 34.79 1.16 -8.58
N GLU A 33 33.64 1.85 -8.56
CA GLU A 33 32.43 1.36 -7.88
C GLU A 33 31.94 0.04 -8.45
N TYR A 34 31.94 -0.12 -9.78
CA TYR A 34 31.54 -1.37 -10.41
C TYR A 34 32.42 -2.55 -9.99
N SER A 35 33.75 -2.36 -9.97
CA SER A 35 34.72 -3.39 -9.56
C SER A 35 34.62 -3.76 -8.08
N LEU A 36 34.25 -2.80 -7.21
CA LEU A 36 34.01 -3.06 -5.78
C LEU A 36 32.71 -3.84 -5.55
N LEU A 37 31.67 -3.55 -6.33
CA LEU A 37 30.37 -4.24 -6.25
C LEU A 37 30.37 -5.63 -6.90
N HIS A 38 31.26 -5.87 -7.86
CA HIS A 38 31.35 -7.11 -8.63
C HIS A 38 32.72 -7.80 -8.48
N ALA A 39 33.30 -7.76 -7.28
CA ALA A 39 34.51 -8.52 -7.00
C ALA A 39 34.25 -10.02 -7.31
N PRO A 40 35.09 -10.67 -8.14
CA PRO A 40 34.88 -12.07 -8.48
C PRO A 40 34.98 -12.94 -7.23
N ALA A 41 33.99 -13.82 -7.05
CA ALA A 41 33.95 -14.74 -5.91
C ALA A 41 35.23 -15.59 -5.85
N PRO A 42 35.77 -15.87 -4.66
CA PRO A 42 36.93 -16.74 -4.52
C PRO A 42 36.60 -18.12 -5.07
N ARG A 43 37.50 -18.65 -5.91
CA ARG A 43 37.38 -20.02 -6.43
C ARG A 43 37.34 -21.02 -5.26
N PRO A 44 36.46 -22.03 -5.31
CA PRO A 44 36.45 -23.07 -4.29
C PRO A 44 37.76 -23.87 -4.36
N PRO A 45 38.28 -24.33 -3.21
CA PRO A 45 39.50 -25.13 -3.18
C PRO A 45 39.25 -26.48 -3.84
N VAL A 46 40.18 -26.87 -4.71
CA VAL A 46 40.20 -28.17 -5.39
C VAL A 46 40.68 -29.24 -4.41
N GLY A 47 39.89 -30.30 -4.23
CA GLY A 47 40.37 -31.63 -3.88
C GLY A 47 39.99 -32.18 -2.50
N VAL A 48 38.94 -33.00 -2.44
CA VAL A 48 38.80 -34.15 -1.52
C VAL A 48 38.05 -35.27 -2.28
N PRO A 49 38.42 -36.56 -2.15
CA PRO A 49 38.03 -37.63 -3.08
C PRO A 49 36.59 -38.13 -2.89
N ALA A 50 36.07 -38.75 -3.96
CA ALA A 50 34.80 -39.45 -4.02
C ALA A 50 34.69 -40.52 -2.92
N GLY A 51 33.87 -40.25 -1.92
CA GLY A 51 33.35 -41.22 -0.96
C GLY A 51 31.93 -41.63 -1.37
N ALA A 52 31.70 -42.94 -1.44
CA ALA A 52 30.46 -43.58 -1.88
C ALA A 52 29.21 -43.01 -1.19
N PHE A 53 28.23 -42.60 -2.00
CA PHE A 53 26.87 -42.36 -1.53
C PHE A 53 26.20 -43.70 -1.20
N PRO A 54 25.58 -43.87 -0.03
CA PRO A 54 24.64 -44.95 0.18
C PRO A 54 23.39 -44.72 -0.70
N PRO A 55 22.70 -45.76 -1.16
CA PRO A 55 21.52 -45.62 -2.01
C PRO A 55 20.40 -44.95 -1.21
N GLN A 56 20.16 -43.67 -1.46
CA GLN A 56 18.92 -43.00 -1.07
C GLN A 56 17.81 -43.41 -2.03
N THR A 57 17.21 -44.57 -1.79
CA THR A 57 15.80 -44.79 -2.12
C THR A 57 14.96 -44.01 -1.11
N SER A 58 14.85 -42.70 -1.30
CA SER A 58 13.71 -41.95 -0.79
C SER A 58 12.56 -42.16 -1.78
N PRO A 59 11.36 -42.54 -1.34
CA PRO A 59 10.22 -42.64 -2.23
C PRO A 59 9.99 -41.26 -2.84
N ALA A 60 9.98 -41.21 -4.17
CA ALA A 60 9.64 -40.01 -4.91
C ALA A 60 8.32 -39.46 -4.36
N THR A 61 8.36 -38.26 -3.78
CA THR A 61 7.15 -37.52 -3.45
C THR A 61 6.32 -37.47 -4.73
N PRO A 62 5.05 -37.92 -4.72
CA PRO A 62 4.23 -37.85 -5.92
C PRO A 62 4.25 -36.41 -6.43
N PRO A 63 4.33 -36.19 -7.76
CA PRO A 63 4.29 -34.84 -8.31
C PRO A 63 3.05 -34.13 -7.76
N PRO A 64 3.15 -32.84 -7.38
CA PRO A 64 2.01 -32.12 -6.84
C PRO A 64 0.82 -32.28 -7.80
N ALA A 65 -0.30 -32.74 -7.25
CA ALA A 65 -1.54 -32.90 -8.01
C ALA A 65 -2.12 -31.51 -8.24
N VAL A 66 -1.55 -30.78 -9.20
CA VAL A 66 -2.03 -29.46 -9.52
C VAL A 66 -3.36 -29.57 -10.25
N ARG A 67 -4.37 -28.90 -9.70
CA ARG A 67 -5.65 -28.75 -10.36
C ARG A 67 -5.59 -27.52 -11.27
N LEU A 68 -5.74 -27.73 -12.57
CA LEU A 68 -5.95 -26.68 -13.56
C LEU A 68 -7.43 -26.67 -13.96
N PRO A 69 -8.25 -25.71 -13.49
CA PRO A 69 -9.66 -25.65 -13.83
C PRO A 69 -9.85 -25.39 -15.32
N ARG A 70 -10.79 -26.10 -15.95
CA ARG A 70 -11.10 -25.91 -17.38
C ARG A 70 -11.62 -24.50 -17.66
N GLU A 71 -12.39 -23.95 -16.72
CA GLU A 71 -12.95 -22.60 -16.76
C GLU A 71 -11.85 -21.53 -16.78
N PHE A 72 -10.71 -21.81 -16.13
CA PHE A 72 -9.54 -20.92 -16.17
C PHE A 72 -8.95 -20.84 -17.59
N GLU A 73 -8.72 -22.01 -18.21
CA GLU A 73 -8.17 -22.08 -19.58
C GLU A 73 -9.12 -21.47 -20.62
N GLU A 74 -10.42 -21.68 -20.45
CA GLU A 74 -11.45 -21.06 -21.29
C GLU A 74 -11.48 -19.54 -21.10
N ALA A 75 -11.38 -19.03 -19.87
CA ALA A 75 -11.31 -17.59 -19.61
C ALA A 75 -10.05 -16.96 -20.21
N VAL A 76 -8.88 -17.59 -20.10
CA VAL A 76 -7.65 -17.08 -20.74
C VAL A 76 -7.77 -17.05 -22.26
N ARG A 77 -8.36 -18.08 -22.89
CA ARG A 77 -8.63 -18.06 -24.35
C ARG A 77 -9.66 -17.01 -24.75
N THR A 78 -10.67 -16.80 -23.91
CA THR A 78 -11.70 -15.77 -24.11
C THR A 78 -11.09 -14.37 -24.05
N PHE A 79 -10.17 -14.13 -23.12
CA PHE A 79 -9.42 -12.87 -23.06
C PHE A 79 -8.73 -12.56 -24.39
N GLU A 80 -8.01 -13.52 -24.97
CA GLU A 80 -7.32 -13.31 -26.26
C GLU A 80 -8.32 -13.04 -27.40
N THR A 81 -9.47 -13.72 -27.39
CA THR A 81 -10.55 -13.49 -28.36
C THR A 81 -11.14 -12.09 -28.22
N ASN A 82 -11.32 -11.61 -26.99
CA ASN A 82 -11.86 -10.28 -26.69
C ASN A 82 -10.99 -9.13 -27.21
N LEU A 83 -9.68 -9.34 -27.38
CA LEU A 83 -8.79 -8.33 -27.94
C LEU A 83 -9.10 -8.00 -29.40
N GLY A 84 -9.72 -8.93 -30.14
CA GLY A 84 -10.15 -8.75 -31.53
C GLY A 84 -11.54 -8.13 -31.69
N VAL A 85 -12.29 -7.91 -30.62
CA VAL A 85 -13.66 -7.40 -30.67
C VAL A 85 -13.65 -5.89 -30.92
N VAL A 86 -13.96 -5.49 -32.15
CA VAL A 86 -14.08 -4.06 -32.54
C VAL A 86 -15.54 -3.69 -32.81
N GLN A 87 -16.27 -4.53 -33.55
CA GLN A 87 -17.66 -4.30 -33.88
C GLN A 87 -18.55 -4.58 -32.66
N GLY A 88 -19.39 -3.61 -32.27
CA GLY A 88 -20.30 -3.77 -31.14
C GLY A 88 -19.68 -3.61 -29.75
N LEU A 89 -18.42 -3.14 -29.67
CA LEU A 89 -17.79 -2.84 -28.39
C LEU A 89 -18.49 -1.63 -27.73
N ALA A 90 -19.16 -1.88 -26.61
CA ALA A 90 -19.78 -0.82 -25.82
C ALA A 90 -18.71 -0.13 -24.95
N GLY A 91 -18.42 1.14 -25.23
CA GLY A 91 -17.47 1.98 -24.49
C GLY A 91 -16.08 2.10 -25.13
N ASN A 92 -15.25 2.98 -24.56
CA ASN A 92 -13.92 3.28 -25.08
C ASN A 92 -12.81 2.57 -24.26
N PRO A 93 -12.01 1.67 -24.86
CA PRO A 93 -10.89 1.00 -24.17
C PRO A 93 -9.82 1.93 -23.60
N ASP A 94 -9.73 3.17 -24.10
CA ASP A 94 -8.81 4.18 -23.54
C ASP A 94 -9.32 4.80 -22.23
N GLN A 95 -10.60 4.55 -21.88
CA GLN A 95 -11.25 5.01 -20.66
C GLN A 95 -10.94 6.49 -20.34
N PRO A 96 -11.22 7.41 -21.28
CA PRO A 96 -10.97 8.83 -21.08
C PRO A 96 -11.84 9.37 -19.95
N THR A 97 -11.33 10.35 -19.20
CA THR A 97 -12.05 10.87 -18.01
C THR A 97 -13.42 11.46 -18.34
N ALA A 98 -13.56 12.11 -19.50
CA ALA A 98 -14.80 12.76 -19.94
C ALA A 98 -15.87 11.78 -20.46
N ASP A 99 -15.47 10.56 -20.82
CA ASP A 99 -16.34 9.53 -21.41
C ASP A 99 -15.95 8.15 -20.86
N PHE A 100 -15.88 8.06 -19.53
CA PHE A 100 -15.49 6.85 -18.83
C PHE A 100 -16.69 5.90 -18.77
N THR A 101 -16.53 4.70 -19.31
CA THR A 101 -17.57 3.67 -19.31
C THR A 101 -17.37 2.76 -18.11
N ASP A 102 -18.34 2.72 -17.22
CA ASP A 102 -18.27 1.80 -16.07
C ASP A 102 -18.44 0.35 -16.52
N ILE A 103 -17.49 -0.48 -16.14
CA ILE A 103 -17.50 -1.92 -16.30
C ILE A 103 -17.89 -2.53 -14.97
N VAL A 104 -19.14 -2.97 -14.89
CA VAL A 104 -19.70 -3.63 -13.71
C VAL A 104 -19.00 -4.98 -13.50
N GLU A 105 -18.69 -5.29 -12.24
CA GLU A 105 -18.09 -6.58 -11.90
C GLU A 105 -18.97 -7.77 -12.30
N SER A 106 -18.34 -8.88 -12.68
CA SER A 106 -19.05 -10.12 -12.94
C SER A 106 -19.74 -10.65 -11.68
N THR A 107 -20.95 -11.21 -11.84
CA THR A 107 -21.67 -11.88 -10.74
C THR A 107 -20.93 -13.11 -10.25
N GLY A 108 -21.00 -13.40 -8.94
CA GLY A 108 -20.42 -14.61 -8.33
C GLY A 108 -18.97 -14.43 -7.84
N PRO A 109 -18.27 -15.54 -7.54
CA PRO A 109 -16.96 -15.53 -6.90
C PRO A 109 -15.80 -15.19 -7.86
N GLY A 110 -16.03 -15.23 -9.18
CA GLY A 110 -15.00 -15.04 -10.20
C GLY A 110 -14.57 -16.34 -10.87
N VAL A 111 -13.44 -16.29 -11.56
CA VAL A 111 -12.86 -17.44 -12.27
C VAL A 111 -12.06 -18.31 -11.30
N PRO A 112 -12.26 -19.65 -11.28
CA PRO A 112 -11.47 -20.53 -10.45
C PRO A 112 -10.00 -20.53 -10.89
N LEU A 113 -9.09 -20.58 -9.93
CA LEU A 113 -7.64 -20.50 -10.17
C LEU A 113 -6.95 -21.87 -10.10
N PRO A 114 -5.82 -22.04 -10.80
CA PRO A 114 -4.93 -23.17 -10.59
C PRO A 114 -4.40 -23.20 -9.15
N TYR A 115 -4.41 -24.38 -8.52
CA TYR A 115 -3.85 -24.56 -7.19
C TYR A 115 -3.34 -25.99 -6.97
N ASP A 116 -2.37 -26.13 -6.07
CA ASP A 116 -1.92 -27.42 -5.58
C ASP A 116 -2.95 -28.01 -4.60
N ALA A 117 -3.63 -29.09 -5.01
CA ALA A 117 -4.65 -29.72 -4.19
C ALA A 117 -4.08 -30.45 -2.96
N THR A 118 -2.77 -30.69 -2.92
CA THR A 118 -2.10 -31.28 -1.77
C THR A 118 -1.65 -30.23 -0.75
N HIS A 119 -1.71 -28.95 -1.13
CA HIS A 119 -1.35 -27.85 -0.24
C HIS A 119 -2.42 -27.62 0.83
N ALA A 120 -2.02 -27.77 2.09
CA ALA A 120 -2.80 -27.36 3.26
C ALA A 120 -2.08 -26.22 3.97
N ALA A 121 -2.77 -25.09 4.15
CA ALA A 121 -2.27 -24.00 4.97
C ALA A 121 -2.46 -24.31 6.45
N ALA A 122 -1.48 -23.95 7.27
CA ALA A 122 -1.59 -24.04 8.73
C ALA A 122 -2.74 -23.15 9.24
N SER A 123 -3.47 -23.62 10.25
CA SER A 123 -4.64 -22.90 10.79
C SER A 123 -4.28 -21.53 11.32
N GLU A 124 -3.16 -21.40 12.04
CA GLU A 124 -2.74 -20.13 12.62
C GLU A 124 -2.49 -19.06 11.53
N ALA A 125 -2.10 -19.48 10.32
CA ALA A 125 -1.81 -18.58 9.22
C ALA A 125 -3.09 -17.95 8.62
N TRP A 126 -4.14 -18.75 8.40
CA TRP A 126 -5.39 -18.20 7.86
C TRP A 126 -6.30 -17.60 8.94
N GLU A 127 -6.22 -18.07 10.19
CA GLU A 127 -6.89 -17.43 11.34
C GLU A 127 -6.34 -16.02 11.60
N ALA A 128 -5.03 -15.83 11.41
CA ALA A 128 -4.41 -14.50 11.48
C ALA A 128 -4.97 -13.51 10.44
N CYS A 129 -5.60 -13.99 9.36
CA CYS A 129 -6.28 -13.18 8.36
C CYS A 129 -7.76 -12.90 8.67
N ASP A 130 -8.23 -13.03 9.92
CA ASP A 130 -9.60 -12.63 10.30
C ASP A 130 -9.88 -11.19 9.84
N GLN A 131 -10.83 -11.05 8.91
CA GLN A 131 -11.20 -9.82 8.23
C GLN A 131 -11.97 -8.85 9.14
N ARG A 132 -12.35 -9.27 10.35
CA ARG A 132 -12.98 -8.42 11.38
C ARG A 132 -11.97 -7.81 12.31
N ASN A 133 -10.80 -8.42 12.46
CA ASN A 133 -9.80 -7.98 13.42
C ASN A 133 -9.01 -6.79 12.85
N ALA A 134 -9.33 -5.58 13.28
CA ALA A 134 -8.59 -4.37 12.89
C ALA A 134 -7.37 -4.09 13.79
N ASP A 135 -7.11 -4.93 14.81
CA ASP A 135 -5.93 -4.83 15.66
C ASP A 135 -4.78 -5.63 15.02
N PHE A 136 -3.98 -4.89 14.24
CA PHE A 136 -2.84 -5.45 13.56
C PHE A 136 -1.60 -5.48 14.46
N THR A 137 -0.92 -6.62 14.47
CA THR A 137 0.32 -6.83 15.22
C THR A 137 1.38 -7.48 14.32
N PRO A 138 2.68 -7.28 14.57
CA PRO A 138 3.74 -7.86 13.74
C PRO A 138 3.63 -9.38 13.57
N GLN A 139 3.26 -10.11 14.63
CA GLN A 139 3.09 -11.55 14.58
C GLN A 139 1.90 -11.95 13.70
N ARG A 140 0.75 -11.28 13.88
CA ARG A 140 -0.44 -11.51 13.06
C ARG A 140 -0.16 -11.20 11.59
N ASP A 141 0.49 -10.07 11.31
CA ASP A 141 0.85 -9.72 9.95
C ASP A 141 1.76 -10.77 9.33
N ALA A 142 2.81 -11.24 10.03
CA ALA A 142 3.71 -12.26 9.47
C ALA A 142 2.97 -13.57 9.10
N LEU A 143 2.08 -14.04 9.97
CA LEU A 143 1.26 -15.22 9.73
C LEU A 143 0.29 -15.02 8.55
N CYS A 144 -0.44 -13.91 8.54
CA CYS A 144 -1.38 -13.61 7.47
C CYS A 144 -0.67 -13.33 6.14
N GLN A 145 0.48 -12.66 6.15
CA GLN A 145 1.32 -12.46 4.96
C GLN A 145 1.81 -13.78 4.38
N SER A 146 2.20 -14.76 5.22
CA SER A 146 2.55 -16.11 4.76
C SER A 146 1.37 -16.77 4.03
N TYR A 147 0.17 -16.65 4.59
CA TYR A 147 -1.05 -17.18 3.97
C TYR A 147 -1.40 -16.50 2.64
N LEU A 148 -1.44 -15.15 2.64
CA LEU A 148 -1.80 -14.35 1.47
C LEU A 148 -0.77 -14.47 0.34
N SER A 149 0.50 -14.70 0.66
CA SER A 149 1.59 -14.79 -0.32
C SER A 149 1.60 -16.08 -1.13
N ASN A 150 0.91 -17.11 -0.65
CA ASN A 150 0.93 -18.42 -1.30
C ASN A 150 -0.20 -18.52 -2.34
N LEU A 151 0.18 -18.59 -3.62
CA LEU A 151 -0.77 -18.71 -4.73
C LEU A 151 -1.61 -19.99 -4.65
N SER A 152 -1.12 -21.06 -4.02
CA SER A 152 -1.88 -22.29 -3.79
C SER A 152 -3.00 -22.14 -2.77
N ASN A 153 -3.10 -21.00 -2.06
CA ASN A 153 -4.24 -20.67 -1.21
C ASN A 153 -5.34 -19.90 -1.96
N MET A 154 -5.03 -19.36 -3.14
CA MET A 154 -6.01 -18.64 -3.95
C MET A 154 -6.98 -19.65 -4.61
N ARG A 155 -8.27 -19.34 -4.62
CA ARG A 155 -9.28 -20.20 -5.24
C ARG A 155 -10.01 -19.52 -6.37
N TYR A 156 -10.31 -18.24 -6.24
CA TYR A 156 -11.00 -17.48 -7.26
C TYR A 156 -10.40 -16.08 -7.41
N ILE A 157 -10.47 -15.55 -8.62
CA ILE A 157 -10.17 -14.16 -8.91
C ILE A 157 -11.26 -13.53 -9.77
N LYS A 158 -11.62 -12.30 -9.47
CA LYS A 158 -12.47 -11.47 -10.33
C LYS A 158 -11.92 -10.06 -10.45
N ALA A 159 -12.11 -9.43 -11.61
CA ALA A 159 -11.89 -8.00 -11.70
C ALA A 159 -13.03 -7.28 -10.97
N MET A 160 -12.68 -6.25 -10.19
CA MET A 160 -13.66 -5.41 -9.51
C MET A 160 -14.28 -4.41 -10.49
N SER A 161 -15.39 -3.79 -10.09
CA SER A 161 -16.02 -2.71 -10.87
C SER A 161 -14.98 -1.63 -11.22
N SER A 162 -15.00 -1.17 -12.47
CA SER A 162 -14.07 -0.14 -12.94
C SER A 162 -14.26 1.20 -12.22
N ARG A 163 -15.47 1.43 -11.70
CA ARG A 163 -15.82 2.47 -10.75
C ARG A 163 -16.18 1.82 -9.41
N LEU A 164 -15.31 1.98 -8.43
CA LEU A 164 -15.58 1.62 -7.04
C LEU A 164 -15.57 2.91 -6.21
N LEU A 165 -16.74 3.31 -5.72
CA LEU A 165 -16.97 4.63 -5.14
C LEU A 165 -16.61 5.75 -6.15
N GLU A 166 -15.49 6.44 -5.93
CA GLU A 166 -14.96 7.52 -6.77
C GLU A 166 -13.74 7.11 -7.60
N GLY A 167 -13.11 5.97 -7.26
CA GLY A 167 -11.88 5.49 -7.89
C GLY A 167 -12.12 4.86 -9.26
N ARG A 168 -11.30 5.25 -10.25
CA ARG A 168 -11.30 4.71 -11.63
C ARG A 168 -9.99 3.98 -11.93
N THR A 169 -9.92 2.73 -11.50
CA THR A 169 -8.66 1.94 -11.48
C THR A 169 -8.92 0.47 -11.76
N ILE A 170 -8.01 -0.20 -12.44
CA ILE A 170 -8.01 -1.67 -12.55
C ILE A 170 -7.58 -2.28 -11.21
N LYS A 171 -8.49 -3.04 -10.59
CA LYS A 171 -8.27 -3.76 -9.33
C LYS A 171 -8.94 -5.13 -9.41
N PHE A 172 -8.43 -6.09 -8.65
CA PHE A 172 -9.02 -7.43 -8.58
C PHE A 172 -9.36 -7.79 -7.16
N ARG A 173 -10.28 -8.73 -7.01
CA ARG A 173 -10.55 -9.40 -5.74
C ARG A 173 -10.16 -10.86 -5.88
N VAL A 174 -9.41 -11.35 -4.91
CA VAL A 174 -9.08 -12.76 -4.75
C VAL A 174 -9.84 -13.30 -3.57
N ARG A 175 -10.42 -14.49 -3.74
CA ARG A 175 -10.99 -15.29 -2.65
C ARG A 175 -10.10 -16.50 -2.40
N TYR A 176 -9.75 -16.70 -1.14
CA TYR A 176 -8.86 -17.74 -0.68
C TYR A 176 -9.63 -18.97 -0.19
N ALA A 177 -8.88 -20.04 0.09
CA ALA A 177 -9.42 -21.37 0.41
C ALA A 177 -10.16 -21.48 1.75
N HIS A 178 -9.78 -20.67 2.74
CA HIS A 178 -10.26 -20.78 4.11
C HIS A 178 -11.05 -19.55 4.52
N ASN A 179 -12.04 -19.75 5.39
CA ASN A 179 -12.81 -18.72 6.09
C ASN A 179 -13.35 -17.57 5.23
N GLU A 180 -13.69 -17.86 3.97
CA GLU A 180 -14.17 -16.84 3.03
C GLU A 180 -13.20 -15.66 2.87
N ILE A 181 -11.91 -15.85 3.16
CA ILE A 181 -10.91 -14.78 3.18
C ILE A 181 -10.83 -14.13 1.80
N GLU A 182 -11.05 -12.82 1.76
CA GLU A 182 -10.92 -12.01 0.55
C GLU A 182 -9.74 -11.03 0.65
N ALA A 183 -9.14 -10.70 -0.48
CA ALA A 183 -8.13 -9.66 -0.58
C ALA A 183 -8.28 -8.86 -1.89
N ILE A 184 -7.87 -7.60 -1.86
CA ILE A 184 -7.78 -6.74 -3.04
C ILE A 184 -6.39 -6.84 -3.63
N VAL A 185 -6.31 -7.06 -4.93
CA VAL A 185 -5.08 -6.98 -5.70
C VAL A 185 -5.04 -5.62 -6.40
N LYS A 186 -4.00 -4.85 -6.10
CA LYS A 186 -3.68 -3.57 -6.73
C LYS A 186 -2.44 -3.75 -7.62
N VAL A 187 -2.53 -3.29 -8.86
CA VAL A 187 -1.51 -3.46 -9.90
C VAL A 187 -1.05 -2.13 -10.45
N SER A 188 0.24 -2.00 -10.77
CA SER A 188 0.75 -0.83 -11.49
C SER A 188 0.07 -0.70 -12.86
N GLN A 189 -0.45 0.50 -13.15
CA GLN A 189 -1.16 0.80 -14.40
C GLN A 189 -0.84 2.22 -14.89
N ARG A 190 -1.12 2.54 -16.16
CA ARG A 190 -0.69 3.80 -16.79
C ARG A 190 -0.99 5.08 -15.99
N LYS A 191 -2.18 5.23 -15.39
CA LYS A 191 -2.55 6.40 -14.57
C LYS A 191 -2.05 6.30 -13.12
N PHE A 192 -1.81 5.08 -12.63
CA PHE A 192 -1.38 4.80 -11.26
C PHE A 192 -0.15 3.88 -11.29
N TYR A 193 0.96 4.41 -11.83
CA TYR A 193 2.14 3.59 -12.09
C TYR A 193 2.78 3.03 -10.82
N PHE A 194 2.72 3.78 -9.71
CA PHE A 194 3.24 3.34 -8.42
C PHE A 194 2.21 2.61 -7.55
N GLU A 195 1.00 2.32 -8.05
CA GLU A 195 -0.11 1.83 -7.21
C GLU A 195 0.29 0.65 -6.32
N ALA A 196 0.77 -0.44 -6.91
CA ALA A 196 1.21 -1.61 -6.15
C ALA A 196 2.30 -1.23 -5.13
N THR A 197 3.40 -0.64 -5.58
CA THR A 197 4.51 -0.31 -4.69
C THR A 197 4.13 0.67 -3.58
N SER A 198 3.29 1.67 -3.86
CA SER A 198 2.91 2.70 -2.90
C SER A 198 1.99 2.15 -1.81
N GLU A 199 1.10 1.22 -2.14
CA GLU A 199 0.23 0.55 -1.17
C GLU A 199 1.05 -0.29 -0.18
N PHE A 200 2.00 -1.08 -0.68
CA PHE A 200 2.86 -1.88 0.20
C PHE A 200 3.87 -1.04 0.99
N LEU A 201 4.43 0.01 0.39
CA LEU A 201 5.28 0.95 1.11
C LEU A 201 4.51 1.67 2.22
N ALA A 202 3.27 2.09 1.96
CA ALA A 202 2.41 2.69 2.98
C ALA A 202 2.19 1.70 4.14
N PHE A 203 1.80 0.45 3.87
CA PHE A 203 1.70 -0.60 4.89
C PHE A 203 2.99 -0.73 5.72
N SER A 204 4.15 -0.74 5.05
CA SER A 204 5.44 -0.89 5.72
C SER A 204 5.76 0.30 6.63
N VAL A 205 5.46 1.53 6.19
CA VAL A 205 5.61 2.75 6.99
C VAL A 205 4.65 2.74 8.19
N ASP A 206 3.41 2.32 7.99
CA ASP A 206 2.39 2.23 9.05
C ASP A 206 2.85 1.30 10.18
N ARG A 207 3.44 0.15 9.84
CA ARG A 207 4.00 -0.78 10.83
C ARG A 207 5.27 -0.27 11.50
N ALA A 208 6.20 0.31 10.74
CA ALA A 208 7.42 0.89 11.32
C ALA A 208 7.11 1.99 12.33
N LEU A 209 6.06 2.78 12.08
CA LEU A 209 5.63 3.88 12.95
C LEU A 209 4.54 3.48 13.95
N ASN A 210 4.17 2.20 14.02
CA ASN A 210 3.18 1.66 14.96
C ASN A 210 1.81 2.38 14.91
N PHE A 211 1.40 2.83 13.72
CA PHE A 211 0.04 3.37 13.52
C PHE A 211 -1.00 2.25 13.50
N SER A 212 -0.65 1.10 12.90
CA SER A 212 -1.48 -0.11 12.80
C SER A 212 -2.88 0.18 12.25
N ARG A 213 -2.97 0.96 11.17
CA ARG A 213 -4.22 1.38 10.52
C ARG A 213 -4.42 0.84 9.11
N ILE A 214 -3.38 0.27 8.50
CA ILE A 214 -3.45 -0.35 7.16
C ILE A 214 -3.66 -1.86 7.30
N PRO A 215 -4.55 -2.50 6.51
CA PRO A 215 -4.71 -3.95 6.52
C PRO A 215 -3.43 -4.66 6.10
N THR A 216 -3.25 -5.88 6.60
CA THR A 216 -2.11 -6.73 6.23
C THR A 216 -1.98 -6.79 4.71
N SER A 217 -0.79 -6.43 4.22
CA SER A 217 -0.51 -6.34 2.78
C SER A 217 0.75 -7.13 2.45
N VAL A 218 0.78 -7.76 1.27
CA VAL A 218 1.93 -8.47 0.71
C VAL A 218 2.28 -7.90 -0.66
N PHE A 219 3.56 -7.97 -1.04
CA PHE A 219 4.06 -7.56 -2.34
C PHE A 219 4.73 -8.73 -3.04
N LEU A 220 4.10 -9.24 -4.11
CA LEU A 220 4.50 -10.50 -4.74
C LEU A 220 4.21 -10.49 -6.25
N PRO A 221 4.89 -11.36 -7.03
CA PRO A 221 4.59 -11.53 -8.44
C PRO A 221 3.30 -12.33 -8.62
N LEU A 222 2.30 -11.76 -9.31
CA LEU A 222 1.04 -12.43 -9.68
C LEU A 222 1.02 -12.74 -11.18
N PRO A 223 0.67 -13.98 -11.59
CA PRO A 223 0.68 -14.38 -13.00
C PRO A 223 -0.22 -13.51 -13.85
N LEU A 224 0.26 -13.08 -15.02
CA LEU A 224 -0.56 -12.28 -15.94
C LEU A 224 -1.82 -13.05 -16.37
N SER A 225 -1.73 -14.38 -16.51
CA SER A 225 -2.84 -15.26 -16.84
C SER A 225 -3.99 -15.18 -15.83
N TYR A 226 -3.70 -14.95 -14.54
CA TYR A 226 -4.73 -14.80 -13.50
C TYR A 226 -5.54 -13.52 -13.74
N MET A 227 -4.86 -12.41 -14.05
CA MET A 227 -5.50 -11.13 -14.36
C MET A 227 -6.22 -11.15 -15.71
N LYS A 228 -5.68 -11.84 -16.72
CA LYS A 228 -6.35 -12.09 -18.01
C LYS A 228 -7.66 -12.84 -17.80
N ALA A 229 -7.62 -13.97 -17.08
CA ALA A 229 -8.81 -14.75 -16.76
C ALA A 229 -9.86 -13.90 -16.04
N ALA A 230 -9.46 -13.11 -15.04
CA ALA A 230 -10.35 -12.26 -14.26
C ALA A 230 -11.08 -11.17 -15.06
N THR A 231 -10.55 -10.76 -16.21
CA THR A 231 -11.07 -9.67 -17.06
C THR A 231 -11.75 -10.17 -18.34
N ALA A 232 -11.69 -11.46 -18.60
CA ALA A 232 -12.22 -12.09 -19.80
C ALA A 232 -13.75 -12.00 -19.95
N TYR A 233 -14.48 -11.71 -18.87
CA TYR A 233 -15.95 -11.57 -18.93
C TYR A 233 -16.42 -10.35 -19.73
N SER A 234 -15.53 -9.37 -19.99
CA SER A 234 -15.86 -8.13 -20.68
C SER A 234 -14.80 -7.82 -21.76
N PRO A 235 -15.21 -7.69 -23.04
CA PRO A 235 -14.31 -7.26 -24.09
C PRO A 235 -13.66 -5.90 -23.82
N LEU A 236 -14.45 -4.96 -23.27
CA LEU A 236 -13.96 -3.63 -22.89
C LEU A 236 -12.91 -3.72 -21.79
N PHE A 237 -13.13 -4.55 -20.76
CA PHE A 237 -12.16 -4.71 -19.67
C PHE A 237 -10.88 -5.35 -20.20
N SER A 238 -11.01 -6.43 -20.99
CA SER A 238 -9.87 -7.15 -21.58
C SER A 238 -8.98 -6.20 -22.39
N GLN A 239 -9.57 -5.34 -23.22
CA GLN A 239 -8.80 -4.35 -23.99
C GLN A 239 -8.23 -3.23 -23.13
N TRP A 240 -8.93 -2.79 -22.09
CA TRP A 240 -8.45 -1.74 -21.18
C TRP A 240 -7.21 -2.19 -20.40
N ILE A 241 -7.26 -3.38 -19.77
CA ILE A 241 -6.11 -3.92 -19.04
C ILE A 241 -4.94 -4.23 -19.96
N GLU A 242 -5.21 -4.78 -21.15
CA GLU A 242 -4.17 -5.05 -22.14
C GLU A 242 -3.38 -3.77 -22.44
N ARG A 243 -4.08 -2.66 -22.73
CA ARG A 243 -3.43 -1.38 -23.05
C ARG A 243 -2.74 -0.72 -21.86
N PHE A 244 -3.35 -0.72 -20.68
CA PHE A 244 -2.93 0.11 -19.54
C PHE A 244 -2.02 -0.63 -18.54
N VAL A 245 -1.94 -1.95 -18.63
CA VAL A 245 -1.09 -2.80 -17.79
C VAL A 245 -0.15 -3.65 -18.66
N PHE A 246 -0.66 -4.42 -19.62
CA PHE A 246 0.14 -5.45 -20.31
C PHE A 246 0.96 -4.96 -21.52
N GLN A 247 0.60 -3.82 -22.11
CA GLN A 247 1.33 -3.20 -23.23
C GLN A 247 2.01 -1.89 -22.84
N TYR A 248 1.68 -1.34 -21.67
CA TYR A 248 2.25 -0.08 -21.23
C TYR A 248 3.74 -0.25 -20.85
N ASN A 249 4.63 0.38 -21.61
CA ASN A 249 6.09 0.18 -21.51
C ASN A 249 6.67 0.32 -20.09
N TYR A 250 6.12 1.22 -19.26
CA TYR A 250 6.61 1.40 -17.89
C TYR A 250 6.25 0.23 -16.97
N THR A 251 5.11 -0.43 -17.17
CA THR A 251 4.71 -1.61 -16.40
C THR A 251 5.40 -2.87 -16.93
N THR A 252 5.43 -3.06 -18.25
CA THR A 252 5.96 -4.28 -18.89
C THR A 252 7.43 -4.52 -18.61
N ARG A 253 8.25 -3.47 -18.55
CA ARG A 253 9.68 -3.56 -18.20
C ARG A 253 9.95 -4.11 -16.79
N ASN A 254 8.94 -4.12 -15.92
CA ASN A 254 9.03 -4.63 -14.56
C ASN A 254 8.40 -6.02 -14.39
N PHE A 255 7.88 -6.61 -15.47
CA PHE A 255 7.43 -7.99 -15.43
C PHE A 255 8.60 -8.93 -15.23
N ALA A 256 8.37 -10.00 -14.49
CA ALA A 256 9.37 -11.00 -14.18
C ALA A 256 8.82 -12.39 -14.50
N PRO A 257 9.67 -13.34 -14.93
CA PRO A 257 9.28 -14.74 -14.99
C PRO A 257 8.88 -15.23 -13.59
N CYS A 258 7.83 -16.06 -13.53
CA CYS A 258 7.35 -16.62 -12.28
C CYS A 258 6.77 -18.02 -12.49
N ALA A 259 6.86 -18.84 -11.45
CA ALA A 259 6.14 -20.11 -11.41
C ALA A 259 4.67 -19.87 -11.05
N SER A 260 3.78 -20.61 -11.68
CA SER A 260 2.39 -20.73 -11.26
C SER A 260 2.10 -22.20 -10.96
N PRO A 261 1.25 -22.53 -9.97
CA PRO A 261 0.82 -23.91 -9.77
C PRO A 261 0.33 -24.51 -11.10
N GLY A 262 0.96 -25.59 -11.55
CA GLY A 262 0.48 -26.39 -12.69
C GLY A 262 0.86 -25.88 -14.06
N VAL A 263 1.61 -24.78 -14.13
CA VAL A 263 2.14 -24.24 -15.39
C VAL A 263 3.65 -24.43 -15.39
N SER A 264 4.18 -25.13 -16.39
CA SER A 264 5.61 -25.37 -16.50
C SER A 264 6.37 -24.05 -16.68
N LEU A 265 7.45 -23.86 -15.93
CA LEU A 265 8.37 -22.72 -16.07
C LEU A 265 8.93 -22.59 -17.50
N ALA A 266 8.93 -23.68 -18.28
CA ALA A 266 9.38 -23.70 -19.67
C ALA A 266 8.51 -22.84 -20.62
N GLU A 267 7.27 -22.51 -20.24
CA GLU A 267 6.34 -21.71 -21.08
C GLU A 267 6.46 -20.19 -20.89
N GLY A 268 7.45 -19.69 -20.13
CA GLY A 268 7.70 -18.25 -20.07
C GLY A 268 6.57 -17.43 -19.42
N SER A 269 5.88 -17.99 -18.42
CA SER A 269 4.84 -17.27 -17.67
C SER A 269 5.40 -16.01 -17.01
N LEU A 270 4.92 -14.86 -17.46
CA LEU A 270 5.23 -13.56 -16.87
C LEU A 270 4.29 -13.27 -15.71
N CYS A 271 4.82 -12.54 -14.73
CA CYS A 271 4.07 -11.95 -13.62
C CYS A 271 4.25 -10.43 -13.59
N ALA A 272 3.23 -9.75 -13.08
CA ALA A 272 3.36 -8.40 -12.58
C ALA A 272 3.56 -8.45 -11.07
N TYR A 273 4.45 -7.61 -10.53
CA TYR A 273 4.44 -7.37 -9.10
C TYR A 273 3.18 -6.58 -8.70
N VAL A 274 2.44 -7.12 -7.75
CA VAL A 274 1.20 -6.55 -7.24
C VAL A 274 1.27 -6.40 -5.73
N THR A 275 0.38 -5.58 -5.20
CA THR A 275 0.07 -5.60 -3.77
C THR A 275 -1.24 -6.31 -3.55
N ILE A 276 -1.22 -7.30 -2.67
CA ILE A 276 -2.43 -7.98 -2.20
C ILE A 276 -2.67 -7.53 -0.77
N GLN A 277 -3.80 -6.87 -0.55
CA GLN A 277 -4.18 -6.29 0.73
C GLN A 277 -5.44 -7.00 1.24
N LEU A 278 -5.40 -7.48 2.49
CA LEU A 278 -6.53 -8.13 3.14
C LEU A 278 -7.78 -7.25 3.06
N TRP A 279 -8.89 -7.81 2.59
CA TRP A 279 -10.18 -7.11 2.60
C TRP A 279 -10.70 -7.08 4.03
N MET A 280 -10.95 -5.91 4.59
CA MET A 280 -11.52 -5.80 5.93
C MET A 280 -13.05 -5.71 5.85
N HIS A 281 -13.74 -6.36 6.79
CA HIS A 281 -15.17 -6.15 6.98
C HIS A 281 -15.45 -4.84 7.71
N ASP A 282 -16.69 -4.37 7.61
CA ASP A 282 -17.18 -3.24 8.40
C ASP A 282 -16.33 -1.96 8.25
N VAL A 283 -15.87 -1.71 7.02
CA VAL A 283 -15.20 -0.47 6.62
C VAL A 283 -16.22 0.49 6.02
N HIS A 284 -16.30 1.68 6.58
CA HIS A 284 -17.28 2.70 6.18
C HIS A 284 -16.63 4.05 5.92
N SER A 285 -17.30 4.91 5.17
CA SER A 285 -16.96 6.33 5.12
C SER A 285 -16.93 6.91 6.53
N ALA A 286 -15.88 7.65 6.88
CA ALA A 286 -15.78 8.29 8.19
C ALA A 286 -16.97 9.22 8.47
N LEU A 287 -17.49 9.93 7.45
CA LEU A 287 -18.64 10.82 7.58
C LEU A 287 -19.94 10.08 7.90
N SER A 288 -19.99 8.78 7.59
CA SER A 288 -21.15 7.95 7.88
C SER A 288 -21.17 7.35 9.28
N THR A 289 -20.09 7.50 10.06
CA THR A 289 -19.88 6.89 11.39
C THR A 289 -20.04 7.89 12.53
N PHE A 290 -20.02 7.41 13.79
CA PHE A 290 -19.97 8.31 14.95
C PHE A 290 -18.63 9.07 15.09
N LEU A 291 -17.60 8.68 14.33
CA LEU A 291 -16.32 9.38 14.22
C LEU A 291 -16.31 10.47 13.14
N ALA A 292 -17.48 10.81 12.60
CA ALA A 292 -17.63 11.83 11.57
C ALA A 292 -17.11 13.20 12.01
N LEU A 293 -16.30 13.79 11.13
CA LEU A 293 -15.89 15.19 11.18
C LEU A 293 -16.39 15.88 9.91
N PRO A 294 -17.60 16.47 9.93
CA PRO A 294 -18.23 17.08 8.75
C PRO A 294 -17.66 18.47 8.45
N TYR A 295 -16.34 18.63 8.55
CA TYR A 295 -15.63 19.88 8.33
C TYR A 295 -14.45 19.62 7.39
N GLU A 296 -14.11 20.62 6.58
CA GLU A 296 -12.83 20.62 5.89
C GLU A 296 -11.71 21.09 6.82
N TYR A 297 -10.48 20.74 6.49
CA TYR A 297 -9.33 21.30 7.20
C TYR A 297 -9.08 22.72 6.70
N ASP A 298 -9.26 23.70 7.59
CA ASP A 298 -8.94 25.10 7.37
C ASP A 298 -8.29 25.71 8.63
N LEU A 299 -8.00 27.02 8.58
CA LEU A 299 -7.42 27.74 9.72
C LEU A 299 -8.34 27.77 10.94
N ALA A 300 -9.67 27.79 10.75
CA ALA A 300 -10.63 27.80 11.85
C ALA A 300 -10.69 26.44 12.55
N PHE A 301 -10.66 25.35 11.78
CA PHE A 301 -10.53 23.99 12.28
C PHE A 301 -9.24 23.82 13.07
N ALA A 302 -8.11 24.27 12.52
CA ALA A 302 -6.82 24.20 13.18
C ALA A 302 -6.80 25.00 14.49
N ALA A 303 -7.29 26.25 14.47
CA ALA A 303 -7.39 27.08 15.66
C ALA A 303 -8.24 26.44 16.77
N LYS A 304 -9.31 25.74 16.39
CA LYS A 304 -10.23 25.10 17.33
C LYS A 304 -9.68 23.82 17.96
N TYR A 305 -9.03 22.97 17.17
CA TYR A 305 -8.70 21.59 17.58
C TYR A 305 -7.21 21.29 17.69
N TYR A 306 -6.35 22.08 17.07
CA TYR A 306 -4.90 21.81 17.04
C TYR A 306 -4.05 22.93 17.63
N THR A 307 -4.60 24.13 17.83
CA THR A 307 -3.92 25.20 18.58
C THR A 307 -4.28 25.12 20.06
N ILE A 308 -3.31 25.46 20.92
CA ILE A 308 -3.48 25.48 22.38
C ILE A 308 -4.20 26.78 22.80
N GLY A 309 -5.04 26.69 23.83
CA GLY A 309 -5.74 27.85 24.40
C GLY A 309 -7.18 28.09 23.91
N HIS A 310 -7.71 27.27 22.99
CA HIS A 310 -9.11 27.41 22.57
C HIS A 310 -10.11 27.09 23.71
N PRO A 311 -11.13 27.93 23.98
CA PRO A 311 -11.99 27.82 25.16
C PRO A 311 -12.92 26.59 25.16
N LEU A 312 -13.17 25.99 24.00
CA LEU A 312 -14.00 24.78 23.85
C LEU A 312 -13.20 23.46 23.88
N TRP A 313 -11.96 23.51 24.36
CA TRP A 313 -11.12 22.31 24.51
C TRP A 313 -11.30 21.69 25.91
N PRO A 314 -11.41 20.34 26.04
CA PRO A 314 -11.53 19.35 24.96
C PRO A 314 -12.96 19.25 24.41
N PRO A 315 -13.15 18.80 23.15
CA PRO A 315 -14.47 18.47 22.63
C PRO A 315 -15.02 17.16 23.23
N LYS A 316 -16.26 16.80 22.86
CA LYS A 316 -16.87 15.50 23.19
C LYS A 316 -16.00 14.31 22.75
N SER A 317 -16.08 13.18 23.44
CA SER A 317 -15.22 12.00 23.26
C SER A 317 -15.08 11.52 21.81
N SER A 318 -16.19 11.31 21.09
CA SER A 318 -16.13 10.86 19.69
C SER A 318 -15.35 11.83 18.79
N ARG A 319 -15.57 13.13 19.00
CA ARG A 319 -14.83 14.18 18.30
C ARG A 319 -13.38 14.25 18.73
N LEU A 320 -13.07 14.09 20.02
CA LEU A 320 -11.71 14.06 20.55
C LEU A 320 -10.90 12.89 19.95
N ARG A 321 -11.50 11.70 19.85
CA ARG A 321 -10.87 10.55 19.18
C ARG A 321 -10.67 10.82 17.69
N ALA A 322 -11.71 11.32 17.01
CA ALA A 322 -11.66 11.59 15.57
C ALA A 322 -10.59 12.64 15.19
N ILE A 323 -10.46 13.74 15.94
CA ILE A 323 -9.42 14.75 15.63
C ILE A 323 -8.00 14.22 15.87
N GLY A 324 -7.81 13.32 16.84
CA GLY A 324 -6.54 12.64 17.06
C GLY A 324 -6.20 11.68 15.93
N ASP A 325 -7.18 10.89 15.49
CA ASP A 325 -7.01 9.97 14.35
C ASP A 325 -6.75 10.71 13.04
N VAL A 326 -7.45 11.83 12.80
CA VAL A 326 -7.20 12.69 11.63
C VAL A 326 -5.81 13.33 11.68
N LEU A 327 -5.32 13.72 12.86
CA LEU A 327 -3.97 14.27 12.99
C LEU A 327 -2.91 13.22 12.65
N ASP A 328 -3.03 12.01 13.20
CA ASP A 328 -2.12 10.90 12.89
C ASP A 328 -2.14 10.58 11.39
N ARG A 329 -3.33 10.62 10.77
CA ARG A 329 -3.48 10.49 9.32
C ARG A 329 -2.79 11.62 8.55
N PHE A 330 -2.91 12.88 9.00
CA PHE A 330 -2.20 14.00 8.37
C PHE A 330 -0.69 13.83 8.43
N VAL A 331 -0.16 13.41 9.58
CA VAL A 331 1.25 13.05 9.72
C VAL A 331 1.59 11.94 8.73
N PHE A 332 0.87 10.82 8.75
CA PHE A 332 1.13 9.67 7.89
C PHE A 332 1.10 10.00 6.39
N ASP A 333 0.03 10.64 5.92
CA ASP A 333 -0.10 11.06 4.51
C ASP A 333 0.96 12.11 4.13
N PHE A 334 1.37 12.97 5.07
CA PHE A 334 2.47 13.91 4.84
C PHE A 334 3.76 13.14 4.56
N LEU A 335 4.11 12.19 5.43
CA LEU A 335 5.33 11.38 5.33
C LEU A 335 5.43 10.64 4.00
N ILE A 336 4.38 9.91 3.61
CA ILE A 336 4.37 9.13 2.36
C ILE A 336 4.13 10.00 1.11
N GLY A 337 3.80 11.28 1.31
CA GLY A 337 3.54 12.22 0.23
C GLY A 337 2.25 11.94 -0.53
N ASN A 338 1.21 11.50 0.18
CA ASN A 338 -0.11 11.26 -0.39
C ASN A 338 -0.85 12.60 -0.58
N THR A 339 -1.29 12.88 -1.80
CA THR A 339 -2.07 14.09 -2.14
C THR A 339 -3.56 13.80 -2.35
N ASP A 340 -3.98 12.56 -2.19
CA ASP A 340 -5.29 12.06 -2.61
C ASP A 340 -6.20 11.79 -1.40
N ARG A 341 -6.04 12.56 -0.32
CA ARG A 341 -6.80 12.43 0.93
C ARG A 341 -7.67 13.66 1.19
N GLY A 342 -8.95 13.43 1.46
CA GLY A 342 -9.89 14.45 1.96
C GLY A 342 -10.35 14.22 3.40
N MET A 343 -10.94 15.26 4.01
CA MET A 343 -11.81 15.12 5.19
C MET A 343 -13.29 15.01 4.79
N ASN A 344 -13.63 15.52 3.60
CA ASN A 344 -14.96 15.58 3.00
C ASN A 344 -15.31 14.31 2.20
N ASP A 345 -15.23 13.15 2.85
CA ASP A 345 -15.54 11.81 2.30
C ASP A 345 -14.51 11.21 1.32
N HIS A 346 -13.68 12.02 0.67
CA HIS A 346 -12.71 11.50 -0.28
C HIS A 346 -11.60 10.67 0.41
N ASN A 347 -11.59 9.36 0.13
CA ASN A 347 -10.68 8.37 0.70
C ASN A 347 -10.60 8.45 2.25
N ASN A 348 -11.71 8.68 2.93
CA ASN A 348 -11.75 8.82 4.38
C ASN A 348 -12.58 7.70 5.01
N PHE A 349 -11.92 6.74 5.65
CA PHE A 349 -12.57 5.50 6.10
C PHE A 349 -12.33 5.21 7.58
N VAL A 350 -13.22 4.41 8.16
CA VAL A 350 -13.19 3.93 9.54
C VAL A 350 -13.47 2.43 9.56
N TYR A 351 -12.73 1.70 10.39
CA TYR A 351 -13.12 0.33 10.79
C TYR A 351 -14.18 0.45 11.88
N GLY A 352 -15.36 -0.13 11.65
CA GLY A 352 -16.52 0.00 12.52
C GLY A 352 -17.15 1.38 12.49
N GLY A 353 -17.62 1.85 13.65
CA GLY A 353 -18.14 3.21 13.78
C GLY A 353 -19.64 3.37 13.47
N CYS A 354 -20.32 2.29 13.07
CA CYS A 354 -21.75 2.31 12.81
C CYS A 354 -22.58 1.98 14.05
N SER A 355 -23.64 2.75 14.26
CA SER A 355 -24.64 2.53 15.30
C SER A 355 -26.03 2.85 14.76
N LEU A 356 -27.06 2.62 15.56
CA LEU A 356 -28.44 2.98 15.21
C LEU A 356 -28.63 4.49 15.00
N LYS A 357 -27.68 5.32 15.44
CA LYS A 357 -27.72 6.79 15.34
C LYS A 357 -26.91 7.34 14.15
N THR A 358 -26.16 6.49 13.45
CA THR A 358 -25.31 6.90 12.34
C THR A 358 -26.00 6.64 11.00
N THR A 359 -25.50 7.25 9.92
CA THR A 359 -26.09 7.02 8.59
C THR A 359 -25.71 5.66 8.03
N CYS A 360 -24.55 5.11 8.42
CA CYS A 360 -24.27 3.70 8.19
C CYS A 360 -25.04 2.84 9.21
N GLN A 361 -25.64 1.75 8.73
CA GLN A 361 -26.28 0.75 9.58
C GLN A 361 -25.23 -0.27 10.03
N PRO A 362 -25.25 -0.72 11.30
CA PRO A 362 -24.32 -1.72 11.77
C PRO A 362 -24.53 -3.03 10.99
N PRO A 363 -23.46 -3.66 10.46
CA PRO A 363 -23.59 -4.94 9.76
C PRO A 363 -24.00 -6.06 10.73
N PRO A 364 -24.36 -7.26 10.21
CA PRO A 364 -24.53 -8.46 11.03
C PRO A 364 -23.33 -8.72 11.93
N ALA A 365 -23.55 -9.28 13.12
CA ALA A 365 -22.53 -9.41 14.16
C ALA A 365 -21.28 -10.17 13.68
N GLU A 366 -21.47 -11.20 12.86
CA GLU A 366 -20.43 -12.00 12.23
C GLU A 366 -19.58 -11.24 11.20
N ARG A 367 -19.93 -10.00 10.86
CA ARG A 367 -19.16 -9.11 9.98
C ARG A 367 -18.72 -7.82 10.66
N ARG A 368 -19.05 -7.60 11.94
CA ARG A 368 -18.62 -6.40 12.67
C ARG A 368 -17.13 -6.45 12.97
N THR A 369 -16.49 -5.29 12.95
CA THR A 369 -15.11 -5.14 13.39
C THR A 369 -14.97 -5.57 14.84
N LEU A 370 -13.91 -6.32 15.16
CA LEU A 370 -13.54 -6.62 16.54
C LEU A 370 -12.75 -5.45 17.13
N GLY A 371 -13.08 -5.06 18.36
CA GLY A 371 -12.41 -3.98 19.08
C GLY A 371 -13.01 -2.61 18.79
N LEU A 372 -12.22 -1.57 19.06
CA LEU A 372 -12.66 -0.17 19.01
C LEU A 372 -12.67 0.38 17.58
N ALA A 373 -13.66 1.22 17.28
CA ALA A 373 -13.74 1.92 16.02
C ALA A 373 -12.60 2.93 15.88
N LYS A 374 -11.96 2.91 14.71
CA LYS A 374 -10.75 3.69 14.47
C LYS A 374 -10.58 3.99 12.98
N TYR A 375 -9.97 5.12 12.65
CA TYR A 375 -9.71 5.48 11.24
C TYR A 375 -8.87 4.41 10.54
N ALA A 376 -9.29 4.08 9.31
CA ALA A 376 -8.63 3.16 8.40
C ALA A 376 -7.81 3.95 7.40
N PHE A 377 -6.51 3.64 7.32
CA PHE A 377 -5.63 4.24 6.32
C PHE A 377 -5.69 3.35 5.09
N LEU A 378 -6.42 3.77 4.07
CA LEU A 378 -6.63 3.01 2.83
C LEU A 378 -6.32 3.89 1.61
N ASP A 379 -6.22 3.28 0.43
CA ASP A 379 -6.01 3.96 -0.86
C ASP A 379 -4.79 4.89 -0.91
N HIS A 380 -3.60 4.27 -0.84
CA HIS A 380 -2.31 4.95 -0.91
C HIS A 380 -1.66 4.89 -2.29
N GLY A 381 -2.38 4.44 -3.32
CA GLY A 381 -1.90 4.29 -4.70
C GLY A 381 -1.36 5.58 -5.35
N SER A 382 -1.64 6.74 -4.74
CA SER A 382 -1.17 8.09 -5.12
C SER A 382 0.03 8.60 -4.30
N SER A 383 0.63 7.76 -3.45
CA SER A 383 1.78 8.11 -2.62
C SER A 383 3.10 7.94 -3.36
N PHE A 384 4.17 8.60 -2.88
CA PHE A 384 5.53 8.49 -3.44
C PHE A 384 5.70 8.90 -4.92
N TYR A 385 4.83 9.77 -5.47
CA TYR A 385 4.98 10.30 -6.83
C TYR A 385 5.91 11.51 -6.95
N SER A 386 6.21 12.18 -5.84
CA SER A 386 6.90 13.46 -5.87
C SER A 386 7.92 13.61 -4.76
N HIS A 387 9.01 14.31 -5.07
CA HIS A 387 9.95 14.80 -4.06
C HIS A 387 9.41 15.99 -3.26
N ARG A 388 8.32 16.61 -3.72
CA ARG A 388 7.70 17.77 -3.06
C ARG A 388 6.86 17.34 -1.87
N GLU A 389 6.55 18.29 -1.01
CA GLU A 389 5.55 18.10 0.04
C GLU A 389 4.15 17.94 -0.59
N PRO A 390 3.28 17.10 0.01
CA PRO A 390 1.93 16.92 -0.50
C PRO A 390 1.10 18.19 -0.29
N LYS A 391 0.75 18.87 -1.40
CA LYS A 391 -0.06 20.08 -1.38
C LYS A 391 -1.43 19.78 -0.77
N GLY A 392 -1.90 20.66 0.12
CA GLY A 392 -3.20 20.51 0.79
C GLY A 392 -3.14 19.71 2.10
N ASN A 393 -2.02 19.05 2.41
CA ASN A 393 -1.82 18.43 3.71
C ASN A 393 -1.58 19.51 4.79
N ALA A 394 -2.00 19.23 6.04
CA ALA A 394 -1.90 20.12 7.19
C ALA A 394 -0.46 20.53 7.56
N PHE A 395 0.54 19.76 7.15
CA PHE A 395 1.97 20.02 7.37
C PHE A 395 2.68 20.64 6.15
N PHE A 396 1.95 21.03 5.11
CA PHE A 396 2.52 21.66 3.91
C PHE A 396 3.01 23.09 4.16
N GLY A 397 4.15 23.47 3.58
CA GLY A 397 4.64 24.86 3.55
C GLY A 397 5.63 25.22 4.66
N ASP A 398 5.80 26.50 4.95
CA ASP A 398 6.79 26.96 5.93
C ASP A 398 6.42 26.49 7.35
N MET A 399 7.40 25.91 8.07
CA MET A 399 7.17 25.39 9.42
C MET A 399 6.55 26.45 10.34
N ASP A 400 7.04 27.69 10.29
CA ASP A 400 6.60 28.83 11.10
C ASP A 400 5.13 29.22 10.91
N ARG A 401 4.51 28.77 9.80
CA ARG A 401 3.11 29.06 9.48
C ARG A 401 2.16 27.91 9.81
N ILE A 402 2.67 26.76 10.28
CA ILE A 402 1.85 25.60 10.63
C ILE A 402 1.37 25.75 12.09
N PRO A 403 0.06 25.91 12.35
CA PRO A 403 -0.48 26.27 13.67
C PRO A 403 -0.80 25.07 14.59
N ILE A 404 -0.29 23.88 14.24
CA ILE A 404 -0.58 22.62 14.93
C ILE A 404 0.37 22.46 16.12
N CYS A 405 -0.19 22.46 17.34
CA CYS A 405 0.54 22.25 18.59
C CYS A 405 -0.14 21.26 19.55
N ARG A 406 -1.14 20.48 19.11
CA ARG A 406 -1.67 19.34 19.86
C ARG A 406 -1.35 18.07 19.11
N PHE A 407 -0.75 17.09 19.78
CA PHE A 407 -0.26 15.83 19.23
C PHE A 407 -0.56 14.68 20.19
N ARG A 408 -0.55 13.44 19.67
CA ARG A 408 -0.45 12.24 20.50
C ARG A 408 1.00 12.02 20.88
N GLN A 409 1.25 11.71 22.15
CA GLN A 409 2.61 11.41 22.62
C GLN A 409 3.19 10.19 21.89
N SER A 410 2.40 9.13 21.72
CA SER A 410 2.82 7.91 21.01
C SER A 410 3.29 8.17 19.58
N THR A 411 2.59 9.05 18.85
CA THR A 411 2.97 9.45 17.50
C THR A 411 4.32 10.18 17.49
N TYR A 412 4.51 11.15 18.39
CA TYR A 412 5.80 11.85 18.52
C TYR A 412 6.93 10.89 18.87
N GLU A 413 6.73 10.01 19.85
CA GLU A 413 7.76 9.06 20.29
C GLU A 413 8.16 8.07 19.20
N SER A 414 7.17 7.57 18.45
CA SER A 414 7.41 6.70 17.31
C SER A 414 8.24 7.39 16.22
N LEU A 415 7.88 8.62 15.83
CA LEU A 415 8.67 9.41 14.87
C LEU A 415 10.08 9.69 15.39
N ARG A 416 10.19 10.07 16.67
CA ARG A 416 11.46 10.43 17.33
C ARG A 416 12.43 9.26 17.35
N SER A 417 11.94 8.02 17.44
CA SER A 417 12.78 6.82 17.40
C SER A 417 13.59 6.68 16.09
N PHE A 418 13.16 7.35 15.01
CA PHE A 418 13.84 7.37 13.71
C PHE A 418 14.50 8.71 13.37
N ARG A 419 14.70 9.58 14.36
CA ARG A 419 15.39 10.87 14.17
C ARG A 419 16.81 10.69 13.63
N GLU A 420 17.20 11.57 12.72
CA GLU A 420 18.59 11.72 12.29
C GLU A 420 19.49 12.14 13.47
N PRO A 421 20.56 11.40 13.77
CA PRO A 421 21.45 11.73 14.88
C PRO A 421 22.27 13.00 14.63
N ALA A 422 22.56 13.32 13.37
CA ALA A 422 23.32 14.50 12.99
C ALA A 422 22.86 15.04 11.61
N PRO A 423 22.52 16.34 11.49
CA PRO A 423 22.10 16.94 10.22
C PRO A 423 23.18 16.94 9.13
N SER A 424 24.46 16.86 9.51
CA SER A 424 25.61 16.96 8.61
C SER A 424 25.90 15.68 7.81
N GLN A 425 25.33 14.53 8.21
CA GLN A 425 25.49 13.25 7.52
C GLN A 425 24.17 12.46 7.59
N PRO A 426 23.27 12.60 6.61
CA PRO A 426 21.98 11.92 6.63
C PRO A 426 22.18 10.40 6.58
N ARG A 427 21.72 9.70 7.62
CA ARG A 427 21.74 8.23 7.72
C ARG A 427 20.40 7.60 7.36
N LEU A 428 19.37 8.42 7.22
CA LEU A 428 17.98 8.10 6.88
C LEU A 428 17.43 6.93 7.71
N PRO A 429 17.39 7.01 9.06
CA PRO A 429 17.09 5.86 9.92
C PRO A 429 15.79 5.13 9.58
N LEU A 430 14.69 5.85 9.32
CA LEU A 430 13.41 5.23 8.95
C LEU A 430 13.51 4.52 7.60
N VAL A 431 14.12 5.17 6.63
CA VAL A 431 14.33 4.62 5.27
C VAL A 431 15.18 3.37 5.34
N MET A 432 16.26 3.37 6.14
CA MET A 432 17.15 2.23 6.32
C MET A 432 16.48 1.09 7.07
N HIS A 433 15.68 1.39 8.09
CA HIS A 433 14.89 0.41 8.80
C HIS A 433 13.96 -0.33 7.84
N LEU A 434 13.18 0.41 7.05
CA LEU A 434 12.25 -0.14 6.07
C LEU A 434 12.98 -0.94 4.99
N ARG A 435 14.06 -0.41 4.41
CA ARG A 435 14.79 -1.06 3.31
C ARG A 435 15.34 -2.45 3.64
N ARG A 436 15.58 -2.76 4.92
CA ARG A 436 16.03 -4.11 5.33
C ARG A 436 15.01 -5.20 5.03
N GLY A 437 13.72 -4.87 5.09
CA GLY A 437 12.63 -5.83 4.86
C GLY A 437 11.96 -5.72 3.49
N LEU A 438 12.30 -4.71 2.69
CA LEU A 438 11.64 -4.44 1.41
C LEU A 438 12.33 -5.18 0.24
N SER A 439 11.52 -5.73 -0.68
CA SER A 439 12.02 -6.28 -1.94
C SER A 439 12.69 -5.19 -2.78
N SER A 440 13.84 -5.52 -3.37
CA SER A 440 14.55 -4.61 -4.29
C SER A 440 13.73 -4.27 -5.54
N GLN A 441 12.74 -5.10 -5.87
CA GLN A 441 11.82 -4.90 -7.01
C GLN A 441 10.95 -3.65 -6.84
N ILE A 442 10.65 -3.25 -5.60
CA ILE A 442 9.90 -2.02 -5.31
C ILE A 442 10.64 -0.81 -5.91
N PHE A 443 11.96 -0.78 -5.78
CA PHE A 443 12.78 0.35 -6.22
C PHE A 443 13.09 0.37 -7.72
N ARG A 444 12.62 -0.64 -8.48
CA ARG A 444 12.57 -0.58 -9.94
C ARG A 444 11.40 0.27 -10.44
N VAL A 445 10.36 0.39 -9.62
CA VAL A 445 9.17 1.19 -9.90
C VAL A 445 9.26 2.53 -9.18
N THR A 446 9.28 2.52 -7.84
CA THR A 446 9.40 3.73 -7.02
C THR A 446 10.85 4.17 -6.91
N HIS A 447 11.15 5.41 -7.31
CA HIS A 447 12.51 5.93 -7.21
C HIS A 447 12.97 6.01 -5.75
N LEU A 448 14.15 5.45 -5.44
CA LEU A 448 14.74 5.52 -4.10
C LEU A 448 14.83 6.97 -3.60
N SER A 449 15.23 7.91 -4.46
CA SER A 449 15.33 9.33 -4.08
C SER A 449 13.99 9.97 -3.68
N VAL A 450 12.85 9.43 -4.16
CA VAL A 450 11.53 9.86 -3.70
C VAL A 450 11.22 9.23 -2.34
N PHE A 451 11.52 7.94 -2.18
CA PHE A 451 11.34 7.24 -0.91
C PHE A 451 12.17 7.87 0.23
N GLU A 452 13.38 8.34 -0.05
CA GLU A 452 14.24 9.05 0.92
C GLU A 452 13.61 10.34 1.46
N ARG A 453 12.64 10.95 0.76
CA ARG A 453 11.90 12.11 1.26
C ARG A 453 11.03 11.79 2.48
N LEU A 454 10.73 10.52 2.72
CA LEU A 454 10.08 10.07 3.94
C LEU A 454 10.82 10.58 5.18
N GLN A 455 12.15 10.48 5.21
CA GLN A 455 12.95 10.97 6.34
C GLN A 455 12.88 12.50 6.44
N VAL A 456 13.04 13.22 5.33
CA VAL A 456 13.01 14.69 5.32
C VAL A 456 11.68 15.21 5.87
N ARG A 457 10.58 14.58 5.49
CA ARG A 457 9.24 14.93 5.96
C ARG A 457 9.05 14.58 7.44
N LEU A 458 9.60 13.46 7.91
CA LEU A 458 9.62 13.09 9.32
C LEU A 458 10.35 14.14 10.17
N GLU A 459 11.55 14.55 9.75
CA GLU A 459 12.33 15.58 10.46
C GLU A 459 11.56 16.90 10.57
N LYS A 460 10.78 17.26 9.55
CA LYS A 460 9.94 18.45 9.59
C LYS A 460 8.83 18.33 10.64
N VAL A 461 8.12 17.21 10.69
CA VAL A 461 7.06 16.98 11.70
C VAL A 461 7.66 17.05 13.11
N LEU A 462 8.81 16.42 13.33
CA LEU A 462 9.50 16.48 14.62
C LEU A 462 9.83 17.91 15.04
N LYS A 463 10.41 18.72 14.14
CA LYS A 463 10.74 20.13 14.42
C LYS A 463 9.52 20.98 14.78
N ILE A 464 8.37 20.69 14.16
CA ILE A 464 7.11 21.38 14.47
C ILE A 464 6.67 21.04 15.90
N VAL A 465 6.73 19.77 16.30
CA VAL A 465 6.40 19.35 17.67
C VAL A 465 7.35 19.99 18.69
N GLU A 466 8.66 19.98 18.41
CA GLU A 466 9.68 20.56 19.30
C GLU A 466 9.49 22.06 19.52
N ARG A 467 9.21 22.81 18.45
CA ARG A 467 8.87 24.23 18.57
C ARG A 467 7.65 24.46 19.46
N CYS A 468 6.64 23.58 19.40
CA CYS A 468 5.50 23.67 20.30
C CYS A 468 5.90 23.37 21.76
N LEU A 469 6.81 22.43 21.99
CA LEU A 469 7.35 22.12 23.33
C LEU A 469 8.23 23.26 23.90
N GLU A 470 8.78 24.13 23.07
CA GLU A 470 9.47 25.35 23.51
C GLU A 470 8.49 26.42 24.01
N GLN A 471 7.23 26.39 23.58
CA GLN A 471 6.22 27.42 23.85
C GLN A 471 5.16 26.99 24.87
N TYR A 472 4.90 25.69 24.98
CA TYR A 472 3.82 25.12 25.77
C TYR A 472 4.30 23.95 26.62
N THR A 473 3.56 23.62 27.67
CA THR A 473 3.91 22.48 28.51
C THR A 473 3.71 21.14 27.77
N PRO A 474 4.46 20.07 28.12
CA PRO A 474 4.27 18.76 27.50
C PRO A 474 2.84 18.22 27.58
N SER A 475 2.10 18.49 28.66
CA SER A 475 0.70 18.06 28.80
C SER A 475 -0.25 18.82 27.87
N GLU A 476 0.06 20.07 27.52
CA GLU A 476 -0.71 20.81 26.52
C GLU A 476 -0.39 20.35 25.10
N VAL A 477 0.89 20.10 24.80
CA VAL A 477 1.31 19.59 23.48
C VAL A 477 0.80 18.17 23.28
N PHE A 478 0.95 17.30 24.26
CA PHE A 478 0.48 15.91 24.22
C PHE A 478 -0.92 15.75 24.81
N SER A 479 -1.82 16.68 24.47
CA SER A 479 -3.20 16.70 24.97
C SER A 479 -4.17 15.85 24.15
N LEU A 480 -3.74 15.29 23.01
CA LEU A 480 -4.54 14.30 22.29
C LEU A 480 -4.26 12.92 22.89
N PRO A 481 -5.27 12.26 23.48
CA PRO A 481 -5.11 10.93 24.03
C PRO A 481 -4.93 9.88 22.92
N ALA A 482 -4.40 8.72 23.30
CA ALA A 482 -4.42 7.55 22.43
C ALA A 482 -5.86 7.14 22.12
N TYR A 483 -6.09 6.50 20.97
CA TYR A 483 -7.46 6.23 20.53
C TYR A 483 -8.22 5.30 21.50
N TRP A 484 -7.52 4.37 22.14
CA TRP A 484 -8.08 3.42 23.10
C TRP A 484 -8.37 4.02 24.49
N GLU A 485 -7.85 5.21 24.78
CA GLU A 485 -8.07 5.91 26.07
C GLU A 485 -9.39 6.70 26.09
N VAL A 486 -9.99 6.93 24.92
CA VAL A 486 -11.21 7.74 24.79
C VAL A 486 -12.40 6.81 24.68
N HIS A 487 -13.19 6.61 25.73
CA HIS A 487 -14.41 5.82 25.63
C HIS A 487 -15.50 6.54 24.80
N ILE A 488 -16.14 5.82 23.87
CA ILE A 488 -17.26 6.31 23.07
C ILE A 488 -18.50 5.48 23.41
N PRO A 489 -19.57 6.10 23.96
CA PRO A 489 -20.78 5.38 24.36
C PRO A 489 -21.40 4.59 23.20
N GLU A 490 -21.33 5.09 21.98
CA GLU A 490 -21.87 4.42 20.78
C GLU A 490 -21.16 3.11 20.42
N GLU A 491 -20.03 2.78 21.04
CA GLU A 491 -19.35 1.49 20.88
C GLU A 491 -19.92 0.40 21.79
N GLY A 492 -20.48 0.80 22.93
CA GLY A 492 -21.17 -0.09 23.84
C GLY A 492 -22.67 0.16 23.73
N ASP A 493 -23.33 -0.46 22.75
CA ASP A 493 -24.62 -1.11 23.00
C ASP A 493 -25.26 -1.71 21.75
N GLY A 494 -25.81 -2.89 22.00
CA GLY A 494 -26.83 -3.53 21.18
C GLY A 494 -27.49 -4.70 21.90
N ASN A 495 -26.74 -5.53 22.67
CA ASN A 495 -27.32 -6.58 23.53
C ASN A 495 -26.33 -7.40 24.41
N GLU A 496 -25.14 -6.89 24.75
CA GLU A 496 -24.24 -7.63 25.66
C GLU A 496 -24.29 -7.01 27.05
N THR A 497 -25.25 -7.47 27.86
CA THR A 497 -25.08 -7.41 29.32
C THR A 497 -23.77 -8.12 29.66
N PRO A 498 -22.81 -7.47 30.35
CA PRO A 498 -21.69 -8.19 30.94
C PRO A 498 -22.29 -9.19 31.92
N GLY A 499 -22.00 -10.48 31.71
CA GLY A 499 -22.26 -11.47 32.74
C GLY A 499 -21.60 -10.98 34.02
N VAL A 500 -22.41 -10.68 35.02
CA VAL A 500 -21.97 -10.51 36.39
C VAL A 500 -21.20 -11.78 36.72
N VAL A 501 -19.87 -11.68 36.78
CA VAL A 501 -19.05 -12.67 37.43
C VAL A 501 -19.48 -12.60 38.89
N GLY A 502 -20.30 -13.56 39.30
CA GLY A 502 -20.61 -13.75 40.71
C GLY A 502 -19.32 -14.09 41.44
N ASP A 503 -19.12 -13.42 42.57
CA ASP A 503 -18.20 -13.89 43.59
C ASP A 503 -18.69 -15.28 44.05
N ASP A 504 -17.88 -16.31 43.76
CA ASP A 504 -17.75 -17.55 44.54
C ASP A 504 -16.28 -17.98 44.49
#